data_AF-A0A2H4TLC8-F1
#
_entry.id   AF-A0A2H4TLC8-F1
#
_cell.length_a   1.000
_cell.length_b   1.000
_cell.length_c   1.000
_cell.angle_alpha   90.00
_cell.angle_beta   90.00
_cell.angle_gamma   90.00
#
_symmetry.space_group_name_H-M   'P 1'
#
loop_
_entity.id
_entity.type
_entity.pdbx_description
1 polymer ?
#
loop_
_entity_poly.entity_id
_entity_poly.type
_entity_poly.pdbx_seq_one_letter_code
_entity_poly.pdbx_strand_id
1 'polypeptide(L)'
;MCTPKALSRLAAFSPLLLLGMGQMAHATDLLAGGKNDVKATFGADSFVIMCIYIAEIVIGVATYIRTKNLLILLGLVVVIVFTTVGLTFVN
;
A
#
# COMPACT_ATOMS: atom_id res chain seq x y z
N MET A 1 40.14 13.40 -43.11
CA MET A 1 39.59 12.24 -43.84
C MET A 1 38.94 11.30 -42.82
N CYS A 2 37.64 11.46 -42.54
CA CYS A 2 36.94 10.52 -41.66
C CYS A 2 36.58 9.28 -42.48
N THR A 3 37.16 8.14 -42.12
CA THR A 3 36.94 6.86 -42.80
C THR A 3 35.47 6.46 -42.69
N PRO A 4 34.76 6.11 -43.79
CA PRO A 4 33.31 5.83 -43.79
C PRO A 4 32.92 4.64 -42.89
N LYS A 5 33.87 3.75 -42.60
CA LYS A 5 33.69 2.61 -41.70
C LYS A 5 33.56 3.02 -40.22
N ALA A 6 34.13 4.14 -39.79
CA ALA A 6 33.98 4.64 -38.42
C ALA A 6 32.59 5.26 -38.19
N LEU A 7 32.08 5.97 -39.21
CA LEU A 7 30.74 6.58 -39.18
C LEU A 7 29.63 5.53 -39.18
N SER A 8 29.80 4.44 -39.94
CA SER A 8 28.86 3.30 -39.98
C SER A 8 28.78 2.55 -38.64
N ARG A 9 29.89 2.43 -37.90
CA ARG A 9 29.89 1.81 -36.56
C ARG A 9 29.22 2.69 -35.53
N LEU A 10 29.43 4.01 -35.58
CA LEU A 10 28.77 4.95 -34.67
C LEU A 10 27.25 5.03 -34.93
N ALA A 11 26.82 4.98 -36.21
CA ALA A 11 25.41 4.91 -36.59
C ALA A 11 24.71 3.61 -36.14
N ALA A 12 25.46 2.52 -35.98
CA ALA A 12 24.93 1.26 -35.44
C ALA A 12 24.73 1.29 -33.90
N PHE A 13 25.39 2.19 -33.18
CA PHE A 13 25.18 2.40 -31.74
C PHE A 13 23.95 3.26 -31.42
N SER A 14 23.50 4.11 -32.34
CA SER A 14 22.32 4.97 -32.17
C SER A 14 21.01 4.21 -31.85
N PRO A 15 20.62 3.16 -32.60
CA PRO A 15 19.39 2.43 -32.30
C PRO A 15 19.49 1.61 -31.00
N LEU A 16 20.69 1.14 -30.63
CA LEU A 16 20.92 0.43 -29.37
C LEU A 16 20.83 1.37 -28.17
N LEU A 17 21.31 2.62 -28.30
CA LEU A 17 21.14 3.67 -27.30
C LEU A 17 19.66 4.05 -27.14
N LEU A 18 18.92 4.16 -28.24
CA LEU A 18 17.49 4.49 -28.22
C LEU A 18 16.64 3.35 -27.59
N LEU A 19 16.99 2.09 -27.87
CA LEU A 19 16.39 0.92 -27.20
C LEU A 19 16.74 0.86 -25.71
N GLY A 20 17.97 1.24 -25.32
CA GLY A 20 18.39 1.34 -23.93
C GLY A 20 17.63 2.44 -23.17
N MET A 21 17.35 3.57 -23.81
CA MET A 21 16.53 4.66 -23.25
C MET A 21 15.05 4.30 -23.13
N GLY A 22 14.52 3.47 -24.04
CA GLY A 22 13.14 2.96 -24.00
C GLY A 22 12.83 2.08 -22.79
N GLN A 23 13.86 1.50 -22.15
CA GLN A 23 13.73 0.74 -20.89
C GLN A 23 13.73 1.63 -19.63
N MET A 24 14.06 2.93 -19.78
CA MET A 24 14.15 3.89 -18.67
C MET A 24 12.90 4.75 -18.53
N ALA A 25 11.91 4.57 -19.41
CA ALA A 25 10.60 5.23 -19.34
C ALA A 25 9.64 4.50 -18.37
N HIS A 26 10.15 4.09 -17.20
CA HIS A 26 9.31 3.66 -16.10
C HIS A 26 8.91 4.94 -15.35
N ALA A 27 7.71 5.45 -15.61
CA ALA A 27 7.12 6.52 -14.80
C ALA A 27 6.80 5.95 -13.40
N THR A 28 7.83 5.81 -12.57
CA THR A 28 7.67 5.48 -11.16
C THR A 28 7.03 6.69 -10.50
N ASP A 29 5.78 6.51 -10.07
CA ASP A 29 5.08 7.49 -9.25
C ASP A 29 5.93 7.80 -8.00
N LEU A 30 6.35 9.06 -7.87
CA LEU A 30 7.21 9.52 -6.78
C LEU A 30 6.54 9.32 -5.41
N LEU A 31 5.20 9.24 -5.38
CA LEU A 31 4.41 8.99 -4.17
C LEU A 31 4.09 7.51 -3.95
N ALA A 32 4.50 6.61 -4.85
CA ALA A 32 4.23 5.17 -4.72
C ALA A 32 4.84 4.57 -3.44
N GLY A 33 6.05 5.03 -3.04
CA GLY A 33 6.69 4.61 -1.80
C GLY A 33 5.86 4.97 -0.56
N GLY A 34 5.39 6.23 -0.48
CA GLY A 34 4.57 6.69 0.63
C GLY A 34 3.22 5.96 0.72
N LYS A 35 2.61 5.61 -0.41
CA LYS A 35 1.37 4.80 -0.43
C LYS A 35 1.60 3.41 0.15
N ASN A 36 2.72 2.76 -0.19
CA ASN A 36 3.08 1.44 0.35
C ASN A 36 3.32 1.47 1.86
N ASP A 37 4.00 2.49 2.36
CA ASP A 37 4.29 2.63 3.80
C ASP A 37 3.02 2.85 4.63
N VAL A 38 2.09 3.68 4.11
CA VAL A 38 0.77 3.89 4.74
C VAL A 38 -0.03 2.59 4.77
N LYS A 39 -0.01 1.82 3.67
CA LYS A 39 -0.69 0.52 3.61
C LYS A 39 -0.07 -0.50 4.56
N ALA A 40 1.24 -0.50 4.72
CA ALA A 40 1.91 -1.37 5.69
C ALA A 40 1.58 -1.00 7.15
N THR A 41 1.31 0.28 7.42
CA THR A 41 1.03 0.79 8.77
C THR A 41 -0.44 0.66 9.18
N PHE A 42 -1.37 0.82 8.24
CA PHE A 42 -2.81 0.85 8.51
C PHE A 42 -3.60 -0.26 7.81
N GLY A 43 -2.93 -1.19 7.13
CA GLY A 43 -3.55 -2.33 6.46
C GLY A 43 -4.16 -3.35 7.42
N ALA A 44 -4.87 -4.33 6.85
CA ALA A 44 -5.68 -5.28 7.63
C ALA A 44 -4.86 -6.08 8.65
N ASP A 45 -3.62 -6.42 8.32
CA ASP A 45 -2.70 -7.18 9.17
C ASP A 45 -1.74 -6.29 9.99
N SER A 46 -1.98 -4.98 10.04
CA SER A 46 -1.11 -4.03 10.72
C SER A 46 -1.35 -3.99 12.22
N PHE A 47 -0.29 -3.63 12.97
CA PHE A 47 -0.33 -3.47 14.43
C PHE A 47 -1.42 -2.48 14.89
N VAL A 48 -1.68 -1.42 14.13
CA VAL A 48 -2.73 -0.44 14.44
C VAL A 48 -4.12 -1.09 14.48
N ILE A 49 -4.45 -1.93 13.50
CA ILE A 49 -5.75 -2.62 13.44
C ILE A 49 -5.88 -3.62 14.60
N MET A 50 -4.81 -4.35 14.91
CA MET A 50 -4.77 -5.22 16.09
C MET A 50 -5.06 -4.44 17.38
N CYS A 51 -4.44 -3.28 17.57
CA CYS A 51 -4.67 -2.45 18.76
C CYS A 51 -6.13 -1.97 18.86
N ILE A 52 -6.75 -1.59 17.74
CA ILE A 52 -8.15 -1.16 17.70
C ILE A 52 -9.07 -2.30 18.18
N TYR A 53 -8.88 -3.53 17.68
CA TYR A 53 -9.70 -4.66 18.11
C TYR A 53 -9.51 -4.99 19.59
N ILE A 54 -8.27 -4.96 20.10
CA ILE A 54 -8.01 -5.22 21.52
C ILE A 54 -8.69 -4.15 22.39
N ALA A 55 -8.58 -2.88 22.00
CA ALA A 55 -9.22 -1.78 22.74
C ALA A 55 -10.75 -1.95 22.79
N GLU A 56 -11.38 -2.26 21.65
CA GLU A 56 -12.83 -2.49 21.58
C GLU A 56 -13.26 -3.66 22.47
N ILE A 57 -12.51 -4.76 22.48
CA ILE A 57 -12.80 -5.92 23.33
C ILE A 57 -12.71 -5.54 24.81
N VAL A 58 -11.65 -4.84 25.23
CA VAL A 58 -11.45 -4.45 26.63
C VAL A 58 -12.56 -3.51 27.10
N ILE A 59 -12.88 -2.47 26.32
CA ILE A 59 -13.91 -1.50 26.65
C ILE A 59 -15.30 -2.14 26.60
N GLY A 60 -15.57 -2.96 25.58
CA GLY A 60 -16.83 -3.68 25.40
C GLY A 60 -17.11 -4.61 26.57
N VAL A 61 -16.13 -5.41 26.98
CA VAL A 61 -16.26 -6.32 28.14
C VAL A 61 -16.41 -5.52 29.44
N ALA A 62 -15.60 -4.49 29.67
CA ALA A 62 -15.68 -3.67 30.88
C ALA A 62 -17.05 -2.99 31.02
N THR A 63 -17.62 -2.51 29.92
CA THR A 63 -18.94 -1.84 29.90
C THR A 63 -20.07 -2.86 29.98
N TYR A 64 -19.93 -4.04 29.37
CA TYR A 64 -20.87 -5.15 29.49
C TYR A 64 -21.02 -5.62 30.94
N ILE A 65 -19.91 -5.75 31.70
CA ILE A 65 -19.98 -6.18 33.10
C ILE A 65 -20.87 -5.24 33.93
N ARG A 66 -20.78 -3.93 33.68
CA ARG A 66 -21.52 -2.90 34.41
C ARG A 66 -22.98 -2.79 33.98
N THR A 67 -23.24 -2.82 32.68
CA THR A 67 -24.58 -2.56 32.11
C THR A 67 -25.39 -3.83 31.88
N LYS A 68 -24.73 -4.99 31.79
CA LYS A 68 -25.29 -6.29 31.40
C LYS A 68 -26.02 -6.27 30.05
N ASN A 69 -25.75 -5.27 29.21
CA ASN A 69 -26.39 -5.13 27.91
C ASN A 69 -25.56 -5.79 26.81
N LEU A 70 -26.12 -6.86 26.21
CA LEU A 70 -25.48 -7.63 25.15
C LEU A 70 -25.26 -6.83 23.85
N LEU A 71 -26.03 -5.76 23.61
CA LEU A 71 -25.86 -4.90 22.44
C LEU A 71 -24.48 -4.21 22.41
N ILE A 72 -23.80 -4.10 23.54
CA ILE A 72 -22.45 -3.52 23.61
C ILE A 72 -21.43 -4.47 22.98
N LEU A 73 -21.62 -5.78 23.08
CA LEU A 73 -20.73 -6.76 22.45
C LEU A 73 -20.92 -6.82 20.93
N LEU A 74 -22.07 -6.38 20.42
CA LEU A 74 -22.30 -6.18 18.98
C LEU A 74 -21.34 -5.12 18.41
N GLY A 75 -20.87 -4.19 19.23
CA GLY A 75 -19.87 -3.18 18.84
C GLY A 75 -18.63 -3.79 18.19
N LEU A 76 -18.14 -4.92 18.72
CA LEU A 76 -17.00 -5.64 18.15
C LEU A 76 -17.25 -6.09 16.71
N VAL A 77 -18.44 -6.62 16.43
CA VAL A 77 -18.83 -7.07 15.09
C VAL A 77 -18.87 -5.88 14.12
N VAL A 78 -19.42 -4.75 14.59
CA VAL A 78 -19.49 -3.52 13.80
C VAL A 78 -18.09 -3.01 13.48
N VAL A 79 -17.18 -2.98 14.47
CA VAL A 79 -15.79 -2.54 14.26
C VAL A 79 -15.06 -3.43 13.25
N ILE A 80 -15.22 -4.76 13.31
CA ILE A 80 -14.58 -5.69 12.35
C ILE A 80 -15.09 -5.48 10.92
N VAL A 81 -16.40 -5.33 10.73
CA VAL A 81 -16.97 -5.08 9.41
C VAL A 81 -16.53 -3.72 8.89
N PHE A 82 -16.54 -2.70 9.75
CA PHE A 82 -16.14 -1.35 9.40
C PHE A 82 -14.67 -1.28 8.96
N THR A 83 -13.74 -1.88 9.69
CA THR A 83 -12.32 -1.91 9.31
C THR A 83 -12.11 -2.71 8.03
N THR A 84 -12.78 -3.86 7.87
CA THR A 84 -12.63 -4.72 6.67
C THR A 84 -13.11 -3.99 5.41
N VAL A 85 -14.30 -3.40 5.45
CA VAL A 85 -14.87 -2.65 4.33
C VAL A 85 -14.12 -1.33 4.12
N GLY A 86 -13.79 -0.61 5.19
CA GLY A 86 -13.08 0.67 5.13
C GLY A 86 -11.70 0.55 4.48
N LEU A 87 -10.94 -0.48 4.83
CA LEU A 87 -9.61 -0.73 4.26
C LEU A 87 -9.65 -1.17 2.79
N THR A 88 -10.79 -1.69 2.32
CA THR A 88 -11.00 -2.03 0.91
C THR A 88 -10.96 -0.77 0.03
N PHE A 89 -11.33 0.41 0.55
CA PHE A 89 -11.26 1.67 -0.21
C PHE A 89 -9.86 2.29 -0.26
N VAL A 90 -8.93 1.81 0.57
CA VAL A 90 -7.55 2.29 0.64
C VAL A 90 -6.59 1.39 -0.14
N ASN A 91 -6.94 0.10 -0.27
CA ASN A 91 -6.16 -0.92 -1.00
C ASN A 91 -6.31 -0.81 -2.52
#